data_AF-A0A2G9TFQ0-F1
#
_entry.id   AF-A0A2G9TFQ0-F1
#
_cell.length_a   1.000
_cell.length_b   1.000
_cell.length_c   1.000
_cell.angle_alpha   90.00
_cell.angle_beta   90.00
_cell.angle_gamma   90.00
#
_symmetry.space_group_name_H-M   'P 1'
#
loop_
_entity.id
_entity.type
_entity.pdbx_description
1 polymer ?
#
loop_
_entity_poly.entity_id
_entity_poly.type
_entity_poly.pdbx_seq_one_letter_code
_entity_poly.pdbx_strand_id
1 'polypeptide(L)'
;MGNDDLNNRIILQLFDEVDARELNLRHLRSQISLVGQEPILFNYSIRENIAYGFEEATTAQIEDAARLANAHNFIIKLPAVREE
;
A
#
# COMPACT_ATOMS: atom_id res chain seq x y z
N MET A 1 -25.15 -19.08 -19.17
CA MET A 1 -23.69 -19.15 -18.92
C MET A 1 -23.22 -17.71 -18.94
N GLY A 2 -23.19 -17.11 -17.76
CA GLY A 2 -23.31 -15.67 -17.52
C GLY A 2 -22.02 -14.90 -17.77
N ASN A 3 -22.22 -13.61 -18.06
CA ASN A 3 -21.27 -12.61 -18.51
C ASN A 3 -20.31 -12.14 -17.39
N ASP A 4 -19.63 -13.05 -16.70
CA ASP A 4 -18.88 -12.71 -15.47
C ASP A 4 -17.44 -12.22 -15.71
N ASP A 5 -16.92 -12.34 -16.93
CA ASP A 5 -15.50 -12.05 -17.24
C ASP A 5 -15.21 -10.58 -17.63
N LEU A 6 -16.23 -9.75 -17.82
CA LEU A 6 -16.03 -8.39 -18.34
C LEU A 6 -15.67 -7.35 -17.27
N ASN A 7 -15.89 -7.66 -15.98
CA ASN A 7 -15.76 -6.71 -14.87
C ASN A 7 -14.40 -6.71 -14.17
N ASN A 8 -13.48 -7.63 -14.53
CA ASN A 8 -12.16 -7.69 -13.91
C ASN A 8 -11.04 -7.03 -14.75
N ARG A 9 -11.43 -6.21 -15.73
CA ARG A 9 -10.53 -5.35 -16.51
C ARG A 9 -10.06 -4.16 -15.66
N ILE A 10 -9.39 -4.42 -14.54
CA ILE A 10 -8.30 -3.52 -14.15
C ILE A 10 -7.36 -3.54 -15.35
N ILE A 11 -7.16 -2.38 -15.97
CA ILE A 11 -6.47 -2.19 -17.24
C ILE A 11 -5.05 -2.78 -17.12
N LEU A 12 -4.93 -4.09 -17.37
CA LEU A 12 -3.67 -4.76 -17.65
C LEU A 12 -3.44 -4.57 -19.15
N GLN A 13 -3.22 -3.30 -19.52
CA GLN A 13 -2.54 -3.00 -20.78
C GLN A 13 -1.19 -3.71 -20.71
N LEU A 14 -0.75 -4.31 -21.82
CA LEU A 14 0.53 -4.98 -21.96
C LEU A 14 1.62 -4.21 -21.20
N PHE A 15 2.28 -4.85 -20.24
CA PHE A 15 3.53 -4.31 -19.70
C PHE A 15 4.62 -4.68 -20.71
N ASP A 16 5.14 -3.68 -21.42
CA ASP A 16 6.20 -3.84 -22.43
C ASP A 16 5.92 -4.96 -23.47
N GLU A 17 4.69 -4.99 -24.01
CA GLU A 17 4.25 -5.97 -25.03
C GLU A 17 4.15 -7.43 -24.56
N VAL A 18 4.33 -7.70 -23.26
CA VAL A 18 4.14 -9.03 -22.67
C VAL A 18 2.72 -9.15 -22.09
N ASP A 19 2.07 -10.29 -22.37
CA ASP A 19 0.78 -10.61 -21.76
C ASP A 19 0.94 -10.64 -20.22
N ALA A 20 0.15 -9.85 -19.50
CA ALA A 20 0.24 -9.76 -18.04
C ALA A 20 0.00 -11.11 -17.33
N ARG A 21 -0.62 -12.09 -18.00
CA ARG A 21 -0.79 -13.47 -17.51
C ARG A 21 0.49 -14.28 -17.53
N GLU A 22 1.47 -13.89 -18.34
CA GLU A 22 2.79 -14.52 -18.43
C GLU A 22 3.79 -13.93 -17.42
N LEU A 23 3.45 -12.79 -16.80
CA LEU A 23 4.29 -12.14 -15.81
C LEU A 23 4.22 -12.84 -14.46
N ASN A 24 5.34 -12.87 -13.75
CA ASN A 24 5.35 -13.28 -12.36
C ASN A 24 4.53 -12.29 -11.52
N LEU A 25 3.36 -12.74 -11.05
CA LEU A 25 2.41 -11.90 -10.32
C LEU A 25 3.01 -11.24 -9.07
N ARG A 26 3.94 -11.92 -8.38
CA ARG A 26 4.60 -11.37 -7.19
C ARG A 26 5.53 -10.22 -7.58
N HIS A 27 6.31 -10.40 -8.64
CA HIS A 27 7.19 -9.35 -9.16
C HIS A 27 6.40 -8.15 -9.68
N LEU A 28 5.34 -8.40 -10.45
CA LEU A 28 4.48 -7.31 -10.95
C LEU A 28 3.88 -6.50 -9.79
N ARG A 29 3.36 -7.17 -8.75
CA ARG A 29 2.77 -6.50 -7.58
C ARG A 29 3.80 -5.77 -6.72
N SER A 30 5.08 -6.14 -6.76
CA SER A 30 6.11 -5.40 -6.00
C SER A 30 6.47 -4.06 -6.62
N GLN A 31 6.09 -3.83 -7.89
CA GLN A 31 6.31 -2.57 -8.60
C GLN A 31 5.09 -1.64 -8.59
N ILE A 32 3.99 -2.05 -7.96
CA ILE A 32 2.71 -1.33 -7.97
C ILE A 32 2.28 -1.08 -6.53
N SER A 33 1.78 0.12 -6.25
CA SER A 33 1.10 0.44 -5.00
C SER A 33 -0.33 0.87 -5.28
N LEU A 34 -1.27 0.44 -4.44
CA LEU A 34 -2.70 0.75 -4.56
C LEU A 34 -3.13 1.73 -3.47
N VAL A 35 -3.80 2.81 -3.85
CA VAL A 35 -4.43 3.75 -2.92
C VAL A 35 -5.94 3.69 -3.14
N GLY A 36 -6.65 3.09 -2.18
CA GLY A 36 -8.12 2.98 -2.21
C GLY A 36 -8.80 4.29 -1.81
N GLN A 37 -10.08 4.44 -2.19
CA GLN A 37 -10.89 5.58 -1.74
C GLN A 37 -11.12 5.56 -0.22
N GLU A 38 -11.35 4.37 0.34
CA GLU A 38 -11.45 4.13 1.78
C GLU A 38 -10.16 3.45 2.27
N PRO A 39 -9.30 4.15 3.02
CA PRO A 39 -8.06 3.58 3.52
C PRO A 39 -8.35 2.57 4.64
N ILE A 40 -7.61 1.45 4.63
CA ILE A 40 -7.69 0.42 5.67
C ILE A 40 -6.60 0.68 6.70
N LEU A 41 -6.97 0.69 7.98
CA LEU A 41 -6.03 0.71 9.10
C LEU A 41 -6.08 -0.63 9.82
N PHE A 42 -4.92 -1.22 10.08
CA PHE A 42 -4.79 -2.40 10.92
C PHE A 42 -4.78 -2.00 12.38
N ASN A 43 -5.21 -2.92 13.26
CA ASN A 43 -5.18 -2.75 14.71
C ASN A 43 -3.74 -2.88 15.26
N TYR A 44 -2.87 -2.01 14.78
CA TYR A 44 -1.45 -1.87 15.08
C TYR A 44 -1.12 -0.39 15.29
N SER A 45 0.10 -0.10 15.72
CA SER A 45 0.59 1.28 15.81
C SER A 45 0.62 1.97 14.44
N ILE A 46 0.69 3.30 14.45
CA ILE A 46 0.86 4.10 13.23
C ILE A 46 2.15 3.70 12.49
N ARG A 47 3.23 3.45 13.24
CA ARG A 47 4.52 2.99 12.70
C ARG A 47 4.34 1.69 11.91
N GLU A 48 3.65 0.72 12.49
CA GLU A 48 3.41 -0.59 11.88
C GLU A 48 2.49 -0.49 10.66
N ASN A 49 1.48 0.39 10.70
CA ASN A 49 0.62 0.65 9.54
C ASN A 49 1.40 1.28 8.37
N ILE A 50 2.36 2.18 8.63
CA ILE A 50 3.20 2.79 7.58
C ILE A 50 4.22 1.79 7.02
N ALA A 51 4.82 0.96 7.88
CA ALA A 51 5.77 -0.09 7.46
C ALA A 51 5.08 -1.29 6.78
N TYR A 52 3.75 -1.34 6.80
CA TYR A 52 3.00 -2.45 6.25
C TYR A 52 3.29 -2.64 4.76
N GLY A 53 3.73 -3.84 4.37
CA GLY A 53 4.17 -4.16 3.01
C GLY A 53 5.67 -3.99 2.76
N PHE A 54 6.43 -3.44 3.73
CA PHE A 54 7.89 -3.39 3.70
C PHE A 54 8.48 -3.64 5.10
N GLU A 55 8.60 -4.92 5.48
CA GLU A 55 8.99 -5.36 6.82
C GLU A 55 10.38 -4.88 7.27
N GLU A 56 11.28 -4.60 6.33
CA GLU A 56 12.65 -4.14 6.59
C GLU A 56 12.75 -2.61 6.75
N ALA A 57 11.63 -1.90 6.76
CA ALA A 57 11.61 -0.44 6.87
C ALA A 57 12.26 0.05 8.17
N THR A 58 13.31 0.86 8.03
CA THR A 58 13.94 1.52 9.16
C THR A 58 13.04 2.63 9.72
N THR A 59 13.25 3.01 10.99
CA THR A 59 12.49 4.12 11.60
C THR A 59 12.65 5.43 10.80
N ALA A 60 13.85 5.69 10.27
CA ALA A 60 14.10 6.87 9.43
C ALA A 60 13.29 6.85 8.12
N GLN A 61 13.20 5.71 7.44
CA GLN A 61 12.38 5.57 6.22
C GLN A 61 10.88 5.74 6.52
N ILE A 62 10.42 5.23 7.66
CA ILE A 62 9.02 5.39 8.09
C ILE A 62 8.70 6.87 8.34
N GLU A 63 9.60 7.60 9.04
CA GLU A 63 9.43 9.02 9.27
C GLU A 63 9.46 9.84 7.98
N ASP A 64 10.36 9.50 7.05
CA ASP A 64 10.48 10.15 5.75
C ASP A 64 9.23 9.92 4.89
N ALA A 65 8.74 8.67 4.82
CA ALA A 65 7.48 8.35 4.17
C ALA A 65 6.31 9.15 4.75
N ALA A 66 6.24 9.29 6.08
CA ALA A 66 5.23 10.11 6.73
C ALA A 66 5.35 11.61 6.38
N ARG A 67 6.58 12.13 6.17
CA ARG A 67 6.80 13.53 5.72
C ARG A 67 6.36 13.72 4.27
N LEU A 68 6.74 12.81 3.38
CA LEU A 68 6.36 12.83 1.96
C LEU A 68 4.83 12.74 1.80
N ALA A 69 4.15 11.97 2.64
CA ALA A 69 2.69 11.88 2.70
C ALA A 69 2.01 13.06 3.43
N ASN A 70 2.77 14.07 3.89
CA ASN A 70 2.29 15.19 4.70
C ASN A 70 1.56 14.77 6.01
N ALA A 71 1.83 13.56 6.48
CA ALA A 71 1.21 12.97 7.68
C ALA A 71 2.05 13.21 8.95
N HIS A 72 3.36 13.46 8.82
CA HIS A 72 4.28 13.55 9.97
C HIS A 72 3.79 14.56 11.02
N ASN A 73 3.45 15.79 10.61
CA ASN A 73 2.99 16.84 11.53
C ASN A 73 1.66 16.53 12.20
N PHE A 74 0.80 15.73 11.56
CA PHE A 74 -0.44 15.23 12.14
C PHE A 74 -0.13 14.18 13.21
N ILE A 75 0.72 13.20 12.87
CA ILE A 75 1.07 12.07 13.75
C ILE A 75 1.74 12.56 15.05
N ILE A 76 2.70 13.48 14.98
CA ILE A 76 3.41 13.99 16.18
C ILE A 76 2.51 14.78 17.14
N LYS A 77 1.35 15.25 16.67
CA LYS A 77 0.38 15.98 17.49
C LYS A 77 -0.64 15.06 18.15
N LEU A 78 -0.68 13.78 17.75
CA LEU A 78 -1.57 12.82 18.38
C LEU A 78 -1.14 12.61 19.83
N PRO A 79 -2.10 12.45 20.76
CA PRO A 79 -1.77 12.09 22.12
C PRO A 79 -1.04 10.74 22.10
N ALA A 80 0.00 10.62 22.92
CA ALA A 80 0.54 9.30 23.22
C ALA A 80 -0.60 8.47 23.84
N VAL A 81 -0.87 7.30 23.26
CA VAL A 81 -1.83 6.36 23.82
C VAL A 81 -1.36 6.04 25.23
N ARG A 82 -2.20 6.32 26.23
CA ARG A 82 -1.96 5.92 27.62
C ARG A 82 -2.34 4.45 27.72
N GLU A 83 -1.44 3.65 28.25
CA GLU A 83 -1.74 2.28 28.67
C GLU A 83 -2.76 2.33 29.83
N GLU A 84 -3.89 1.65 29.65
CA GLU A 84 -4.61 0.97 30.73
C GLU A 84 -4.44 -0.54 30.53
#